data_AF-A0A0D2BU47-F1
#
_entry.id   AF-A0A0D2BU47-F1
#
_cell.length_a   1.000
_cell.length_b   1.000
_cell.length_c   1.000
_cell.angle_alpha   90.00
_cell.angle_beta   90.00
_cell.angle_gamma   90.00
#
_symmetry.space_group_name_H-M   'P 1'
#
loop_
_entity.id
_entity.type
_entity.pdbx_description
1 polymer ?
#
loop_
_entity_poly.entity_id
_entity_poly.type
_entity_poly.pdbx_seq_one_letter_code
_entity_poly.pdbx_strand_id
1 'polypeptide(L)'
;MPAKLVPDYEVKLLLKLSEVLGSNNKLSNAIVSEFDIASSTKKMNVQFIDTKDQDIYTSGWNLRIRKEEGENNFELTYKKRYSIGEEYSSTAGGHIDTALETAQQEGFDTTTEYKAQVEVGYQKQTLSISYDVEVPDEGSEGMDLPNAKVSRDLLTDGAPKEFENWNAPNWGGNHLVTSIVYGPVHAKRFKGNWDDGLKLSIEVWPIRKSKEDATLEPIVEASFKTSDLQKALKAREKIVELLQKKGWFLAKDSLKTKLIMERYGCLGE
;
A
#
# COMPACT_ATOMS: atom_id res chain seq x y z
N MET A 1 25.61 0.32 17.96
CA MET A 1 24.64 -0.33 17.04
C MET A 1 23.60 0.72 16.69
N PRO A 2 23.20 0.83 15.41
CA PRO A 2 22.17 1.79 15.00
C PRO A 2 20.82 1.45 15.63
N ALA A 3 19.97 2.46 15.84
CA ALA A 3 18.73 2.29 16.59
C ALA A 3 17.65 1.57 15.75
N LYS A 4 16.72 0.89 16.44
CA LYS A 4 15.56 0.27 15.81
C LYS A 4 14.57 1.34 15.35
N LEU A 5 13.94 1.09 14.21
CA LEU A 5 12.90 1.97 13.66
C LEU A 5 11.68 2.01 14.59
N VAL A 6 11.04 3.18 14.68
CA VAL A 6 9.80 3.38 15.43
C VAL A 6 8.64 3.44 14.42
N PRO A 7 7.68 2.51 14.47
CA PRO A 7 6.60 2.49 13.49
C PRO A 7 5.49 3.48 13.82
N ASP A 8 4.79 3.96 12.78
CA ASP A 8 3.40 4.37 12.92
C ASP A 8 2.45 3.16 12.69
N TYR A 9 1.15 3.38 12.89
CA TYR A 9 0.13 2.36 12.78
C TYR A 9 -0.94 2.81 11.80
N GLU A 10 -1.15 2.04 10.74
CA GLU A 10 -2.20 2.29 9.74
C GLU A 10 -3.27 1.21 9.83
N VAL A 11 -4.48 1.59 10.22
CA VAL A 11 -5.64 0.69 10.18
C VAL A 11 -6.19 0.69 8.76
N LYS A 12 -6.44 -0.50 8.20
CA LYS A 12 -6.99 -0.70 6.84
C LYS A 12 -8.14 -1.68 6.87
N LEU A 13 -9.30 -1.26 6.37
CA LEU A 13 -10.51 -2.08 6.40
C LEU A 13 -11.23 -2.01 5.07
N LEU A 14 -11.64 -3.16 4.55
CA LEU A 14 -12.40 -3.23 3.31
C LEU A 14 -13.87 -2.87 3.53
N LEU A 15 -14.43 -2.21 2.53
CA LEU A 15 -15.84 -1.82 2.49
C LEU A 15 -16.57 -2.61 1.39
N LYS A 16 -17.86 -2.91 1.63
CA LYS A 16 -18.73 -3.55 0.65
C LYS A 16 -19.10 -2.56 -0.44
N LEU A 17 -18.60 -2.84 -1.65
CA LEU A 17 -18.82 -2.03 -2.85
C LEU A 17 -20.28 -1.58 -3.05
N SER A 18 -21.23 -2.50 -3.00
CA SER A 18 -22.67 -2.23 -3.25
C SER A 18 -23.29 -1.26 -2.25
N GLU A 19 -22.72 -1.15 -1.05
CA GLU A 19 -23.26 -0.34 0.03
C GLU A 19 -22.62 1.05 0.12
N VAL A 20 -21.39 1.18 -0.37
CA VAL A 20 -20.57 2.39 -0.17
C VAL A 20 -20.37 3.21 -1.43
N LEU A 21 -20.55 2.62 -2.61
CA LEU A 21 -20.56 3.35 -3.87
C LEU A 21 -21.99 3.54 -4.39
N GLY A 22 -22.28 4.75 -4.83
CA GLY A 22 -23.47 5.08 -5.61
C GLY A 22 -23.19 4.99 -7.12
N SER A 23 -24.01 5.69 -7.89
CA SER A 23 -23.87 5.77 -9.35
C SER A 23 -22.48 6.24 -9.79
N ASN A 24 -21.96 5.65 -10.88
CA ASN A 24 -20.65 6.00 -11.46
C ASN A 24 -19.44 5.78 -10.52
N ASN A 25 -19.52 4.81 -9.59
CA ASN A 25 -18.45 4.49 -8.64
C ASN A 25 -18.02 5.69 -7.77
N LYS A 26 -18.95 6.59 -7.47
CA LYS A 26 -18.76 7.69 -6.50
C LYS A 26 -19.15 7.22 -5.10
N LEU A 27 -18.52 7.78 -4.06
CA LEU A 27 -18.94 7.50 -2.68
C LEU A 27 -20.41 7.88 -2.48
N SER A 28 -21.14 7.07 -1.72
CA SER A 28 -22.52 7.37 -1.35
C SER A 28 -22.58 8.57 -0.40
N ASN A 29 -23.70 9.31 -0.43
CA ASN A 29 -23.91 10.45 0.49
C ASN A 29 -23.83 10.04 1.96
N ALA A 30 -24.20 8.79 2.28
CA ALA A 30 -24.10 8.25 3.63
C ALA A 30 -22.64 8.16 4.11
N ILE A 31 -21.73 7.66 3.26
CA ILE A 31 -20.30 7.61 3.55
C ILE A 31 -19.72 9.02 3.66
N VAL A 32 -20.09 9.90 2.73
CA VAL A 32 -19.62 11.30 2.71
C VAL A 32 -20.01 12.02 3.99
N SER A 33 -21.26 11.86 4.44
CA SER A 33 -21.74 12.50 5.66
C SER A 33 -21.18 11.88 6.94
N GLU A 34 -21.01 10.55 7.01
CA GLU A 34 -20.54 9.87 8.22
C GLU A 34 -19.09 10.25 8.56
N PHE A 35 -18.24 10.39 7.53
CA PHE A 35 -16.81 10.65 7.69
C PHE A 35 -16.40 12.07 7.32
N ASP A 36 -17.36 13.00 7.16
CA ASP A 36 -17.09 14.38 6.77
C ASP A 36 -16.10 14.47 5.59
N ILE A 37 -16.41 13.72 4.52
CA ILE A 37 -15.53 13.60 3.36
C ILE A 37 -15.52 14.93 2.61
N ALA A 38 -14.32 15.46 2.37
CA ALA A 38 -14.12 16.65 1.56
C ALA A 38 -14.64 16.46 0.13
N SER A 39 -15.16 17.53 -0.46
CA SER A 39 -15.68 17.52 -1.83
C SER A 39 -14.60 17.23 -2.89
N SER A 40 -13.34 17.56 -2.59
CA SER A 40 -12.19 17.28 -3.44
C SER A 40 -11.81 15.80 -3.43
N THR A 41 -11.52 15.25 -4.61
CA THR A 41 -10.95 13.91 -4.78
C THR A 41 -9.54 14.04 -5.32
N LYS A 42 -8.59 13.25 -4.82
CA LYS A 42 -7.24 13.13 -5.40
C LYS A 42 -7.19 11.87 -6.26
N LYS A 43 -6.81 12.00 -7.53
CA LYS A 43 -6.52 10.82 -8.38
C LYS A 43 -5.09 10.34 -8.18
N MET A 44 -4.89 9.04 -8.34
CA MET A 44 -3.59 8.40 -8.30
C MET A 44 -3.47 7.46 -9.50
N ASN A 45 -2.30 7.42 -10.12
CA ASN A 45 -1.93 6.39 -11.07
C ASN A 45 -0.81 5.55 -10.44
N VAL A 46 -0.97 4.23 -10.42
CA VAL A 46 -0.05 3.33 -9.71
C VAL A 46 0.32 2.13 -10.57
N GLN A 47 1.60 1.76 -10.58
CA GLN A 47 2.07 0.51 -11.16
C GLN A 47 3.13 -0.15 -10.27
N PHE A 48 3.21 -1.48 -10.34
CA PHE A 48 4.22 -2.27 -9.66
C PHE A 48 5.17 -2.91 -10.67
N ILE A 49 6.41 -3.14 -10.25
CA ILE A 49 7.46 -3.68 -11.12
C ILE A 49 8.02 -4.93 -10.45
N ASP A 50 8.04 -6.03 -11.21
CA ASP A 50 8.55 -7.32 -10.76
C ASP A 50 8.87 -8.22 -11.94
N THR A 51 9.60 -9.32 -11.72
CA THR A 51 9.80 -10.38 -12.70
C THR A 51 8.46 -11.03 -13.07
N LYS A 52 8.42 -11.74 -14.21
CA LYS A 52 7.22 -12.50 -14.63
C LYS A 52 6.78 -13.51 -13.56
N ASP A 53 7.74 -14.05 -12.80
CA ASP A 53 7.55 -15.03 -11.74
C ASP A 53 7.33 -14.39 -10.36
N GLN A 54 7.32 -13.06 -10.28
CA GLN A 54 7.11 -12.29 -9.05
C GLN A 54 8.17 -12.56 -7.98
N ASP A 55 9.43 -12.75 -8.39
CA ASP A 55 10.55 -13.07 -7.48
C ASP A 55 10.78 -11.97 -6.44
N ILE A 56 10.59 -10.69 -6.83
CA ILE A 56 10.75 -9.58 -5.89
C ILE A 56 9.63 -9.61 -4.85
N TYR A 57 8.39 -9.76 -5.28
CA TYR A 57 7.23 -9.88 -4.39
C TYR A 57 7.30 -11.09 -3.46
N THR A 58 7.68 -12.25 -3.97
CA THR A 58 7.80 -13.48 -3.17
C THR A 58 8.96 -13.44 -2.17
N SER A 59 10.01 -12.64 -2.43
CA SER A 59 11.05 -12.31 -1.43
C SER A 59 10.57 -11.34 -0.33
N GLY A 60 9.33 -10.86 -0.43
CA GLY A 60 8.68 -9.93 0.51
C GLY A 60 8.98 -8.46 0.24
N TRP A 61 9.62 -8.14 -0.89
CA TRP A 61 9.78 -6.77 -1.38
C TRP A 61 8.60 -6.34 -2.24
N ASN A 62 8.39 -5.05 -2.39
CA ASN A 62 7.40 -4.52 -3.31
C ASN A 62 7.88 -3.19 -3.87
N LEU A 63 7.97 -3.12 -5.19
CA LEU A 63 8.37 -1.92 -5.91
C LEU A 63 7.15 -1.28 -6.54
N ARG A 64 6.96 0.01 -6.28
CA ARG A 64 5.81 0.76 -6.79
C ARG A 64 6.29 2.08 -7.36
N ILE A 65 5.73 2.45 -8.50
CA ILE A 65 5.78 3.80 -9.04
C ILE A 65 4.38 4.38 -8.95
N ARG A 66 4.26 5.57 -8.37
CA ARG A 66 2.99 6.29 -8.24
C ARG A 66 3.13 7.72 -8.75
N LYS A 67 2.08 8.21 -9.38
CA LYS A 67 1.85 9.64 -9.64
C LYS A 67 0.54 10.06 -8.99
N GLU A 68 0.56 11.16 -8.25
CA GLU A 68 -0.66 11.74 -7.66
C GLU A 68 -1.05 13.04 -8.38
N GLU A 69 -2.35 13.30 -8.51
CA GLU A 69 -2.88 14.44 -9.28
C GLU A 69 -2.44 15.79 -8.72
N GLY A 70 -1.72 16.56 -9.53
CA GLY A 70 -1.19 17.88 -9.13
C GLY A 70 0.20 17.84 -8.51
N GLU A 71 0.83 16.67 -8.43
CA GLU A 71 2.27 16.54 -8.18
C GLU A 71 3.04 16.51 -9.51
N ASN A 72 4.30 16.95 -9.48
CA ASN A 72 5.22 17.00 -10.63
C ASN A 72 6.37 15.97 -10.53
N ASN A 73 6.17 14.93 -9.73
CA ASN A 73 7.15 13.88 -9.52
C ASN A 73 6.46 12.51 -9.59
N PHE A 74 7.25 11.48 -9.91
CA PHE A 74 6.93 10.10 -9.57
C PHE A 74 7.46 9.79 -8.17
N GLU A 75 6.61 9.17 -7.36
CA GLU A 75 6.99 8.55 -6.09
C GLU A 75 7.37 7.08 -6.36
N LEU A 76 8.65 6.78 -6.23
CA LEU A 76 9.18 5.42 -6.22
C LEU A 76 9.15 4.91 -4.78
N THR A 77 8.59 3.74 -4.54
CA THR A 77 8.58 3.11 -3.21
C THR A 77 9.18 1.72 -3.27
N TYR A 78 10.15 1.46 -2.40
CA TYR A 78 10.71 0.15 -2.10
C TYR A 78 10.20 -0.26 -0.72
N LYS A 79 9.34 -1.29 -0.67
CA LYS A 79 8.70 -1.72 0.58
C LYS A 79 9.04 -3.16 0.90
N LYS A 80 9.68 -3.41 2.03
CA LYS A 80 9.86 -4.75 2.61
C LYS A 80 8.76 -5.05 3.62
N ARG A 81 8.18 -6.25 3.57
CA ARG A 81 7.11 -6.69 4.47
C ARG A 81 7.55 -7.85 5.37
N TYR A 82 7.04 -7.82 6.59
CA TYR A 82 7.18 -8.86 7.62
C TYR A 82 5.81 -9.19 8.19
N SER A 83 5.41 -10.45 8.07
CA SER A 83 4.17 -10.93 8.68
C SER A 83 4.32 -10.94 10.20
N ILE A 84 3.34 -10.38 10.91
CA ILE A 84 3.32 -10.38 12.39
C ILE A 84 2.42 -11.50 12.91
N GLY A 85 1.28 -11.76 12.26
CA GLY A 85 0.34 -12.83 12.65
C GLY A 85 -1.13 -12.42 12.57
N GLU A 86 -2.01 -13.26 13.14
CA GLU A 86 -3.48 -13.14 13.09
C GLU A 86 -4.14 -12.72 14.43
N GLU A 87 -3.42 -12.04 15.33
CA GLU A 87 -3.94 -11.64 16.64
C GLU A 87 -3.91 -10.13 16.88
N TYR A 88 -5.00 -9.60 17.46
CA TYR A 88 -5.15 -8.18 17.83
C TYR A 88 -5.28 -8.03 19.32
N SER A 89 -4.17 -7.88 20.00
CA SER A 89 -4.18 -7.60 21.43
C SER A 89 -2.96 -6.76 21.82
N SER A 90 -2.92 -6.26 23.05
CA SER A 90 -1.70 -5.64 23.60
C SER A 90 -0.48 -6.56 23.61
N THR A 91 -0.66 -7.89 23.54
CA THR A 91 0.43 -8.87 23.31
C THR A 91 1.03 -8.79 21.91
N ALA A 92 0.31 -8.22 20.93
CA ALA A 92 0.83 -7.96 19.59
C ALA A 92 2.03 -7.00 19.61
N GLY A 93 2.21 -6.20 20.65
CA GLY A 93 3.40 -5.38 20.86
C GLY A 93 4.70 -6.21 20.81
N GLY A 94 4.73 -7.38 21.47
CA GLY A 94 5.89 -8.25 21.46
C GLY A 94 6.20 -8.86 20.08
N HIS A 95 5.17 -9.13 19.28
CA HIS A 95 5.33 -9.62 17.91
C HIS A 95 5.79 -8.51 16.95
N ILE A 96 5.30 -7.28 17.12
CA ILE A 96 5.80 -6.09 16.40
C ILE A 96 7.29 -5.91 16.71
N ASP A 97 7.68 -6.05 17.97
CA ASP A 97 9.07 -5.88 18.37
C ASP A 97 10.00 -6.91 17.73
N THR A 98 9.57 -8.18 17.68
CA THR A 98 10.30 -9.26 17.00
C THR A 98 10.46 -9.00 15.50
N ALA A 99 9.41 -8.51 14.83
CA ALA A 99 9.47 -8.17 13.40
C ALA A 99 10.43 -7.00 13.13
N LEU A 100 10.43 -5.99 14.00
CA LEU A 100 11.37 -4.87 13.90
C LEU A 100 12.82 -5.27 14.22
N GLU A 101 13.05 -6.21 15.13
CA GLU A 101 14.38 -6.78 15.40
C GLU A 101 14.89 -7.57 14.19
N THR A 102 14.02 -8.33 13.53
CA THR A 102 14.34 -9.03 12.29
C THR A 102 14.74 -8.03 11.20
N ALA A 103 13.94 -6.97 11.01
CA ALA A 103 14.26 -5.92 10.05
C ALA A 103 15.61 -5.24 10.36
N GLN A 104 15.90 -4.94 11.62
CA GLN A 104 17.18 -4.36 12.03
C GLN A 104 18.37 -5.28 11.74
N GLN A 105 18.23 -6.59 11.96
CA GLN A 105 19.27 -7.58 11.63
C GLN A 105 19.54 -7.67 10.13
N GLU A 106 18.54 -7.36 9.31
CA GLU A 106 18.62 -7.32 7.85
C GLU A 106 19.06 -5.95 7.30
N GLY A 107 19.45 -5.01 8.17
CA GLY A 107 20.00 -3.71 7.79
C GLY A 107 19.02 -2.55 7.81
N PHE A 108 17.74 -2.77 8.16
CA PHE A 108 16.76 -1.70 8.26
C PHE A 108 16.86 -0.98 9.62
N ASP A 109 17.60 0.12 9.65
CA ASP A 109 17.81 0.93 10.84
C ASP A 109 17.67 2.44 10.57
N THR A 110 17.94 3.27 11.58
CA THR A 110 17.79 4.73 11.52
C THR A 110 18.89 5.46 10.72
N THR A 111 19.87 4.77 10.14
CA THR A 111 20.95 5.40 9.34
C THR A 111 20.51 5.74 7.92
N THR A 112 19.46 5.07 7.45
CA THR A 112 18.75 5.38 6.21
C THR A 112 17.37 5.95 6.57
N GLU A 113 16.77 6.74 5.68
CA GLU A 113 15.44 7.36 5.88
C GLU A 113 14.27 6.38 5.74
N TYR A 114 14.42 5.18 6.28
CA TYR A 114 13.35 4.19 6.31
C TYR A 114 12.17 4.63 7.17
N LYS A 115 10.97 4.34 6.68
CA LYS A 115 9.73 4.51 7.43
C LYS A 115 9.17 3.15 7.80
N ALA A 116 9.05 2.88 9.10
CA ALA A 116 8.36 1.70 9.60
C ALA A 116 6.87 2.00 9.77
N GLN A 117 6.02 1.05 9.39
CA GLN A 117 4.57 1.14 9.53
C GLN A 117 4.00 -0.24 9.81
N VAL A 118 3.20 -0.35 10.87
CA VAL A 118 2.40 -1.55 11.13
C VAL A 118 1.03 -1.36 10.49
N GLU A 119 0.76 -2.12 9.43
CA GLU A 119 -0.57 -2.22 8.83
C GLU A 119 -1.44 -3.14 9.69
N VAL A 120 -2.53 -2.60 10.23
CA VAL A 120 -3.49 -3.30 11.07
C VAL A 120 -4.77 -3.55 10.26
N GLY A 121 -4.88 -4.77 9.70
CA GLY A 121 -6.01 -5.21 8.89
C GLY A 121 -7.23 -5.64 9.71
N TYR A 122 -8.09 -6.47 9.11
CA TYR A 122 -9.23 -7.11 9.78
C TYR A 122 -8.86 -8.39 10.55
N GLN A 123 -8.08 -9.31 9.96
CA GLN A 123 -7.53 -10.49 10.65
C GLN A 123 -6.00 -10.50 10.80
N LYS A 124 -5.27 -9.79 9.93
CA LYS A 124 -3.81 -9.76 9.90
C LYS A 124 -3.18 -8.45 10.39
N GLN A 125 -1.93 -8.55 10.85
CA GLN A 125 -0.99 -7.45 11.00
C GLN A 125 0.28 -7.67 10.19
N THR A 126 0.85 -6.60 9.64
CA THR A 126 2.07 -6.65 8.84
C THR A 126 2.93 -5.44 9.12
N LEU A 127 4.18 -5.66 9.50
CA LEU A 127 5.18 -4.59 9.51
C LEU A 127 5.65 -4.37 8.07
N SER A 128 5.67 -3.11 7.66
CA SER A 128 6.26 -2.65 6.41
C SER A 128 7.38 -1.67 6.70
N ILE A 129 8.52 -1.87 6.07
CA ILE A 129 9.59 -0.88 6.01
C ILE A 129 9.63 -0.33 4.60
N SER A 130 9.46 0.99 4.44
CA SER A 130 9.49 1.65 3.14
C SER A 130 10.62 2.65 3.02
N TYR A 131 11.22 2.70 1.84
CA TYR A 131 12.07 3.77 1.35
C TYR A 131 11.40 4.39 0.14
N ASP A 132 11.20 5.71 0.18
CA ASP A 132 10.52 6.46 -0.88
C ASP A 132 11.53 7.41 -1.55
N VAL A 133 11.50 7.49 -2.88
CA VAL A 133 12.30 8.42 -3.67
C VAL A 133 11.37 9.20 -4.58
N GLU A 134 11.49 10.53 -4.56
CA GLU A 134 10.79 11.41 -5.49
C GLU A 134 11.68 11.70 -6.69
N VAL A 135 11.21 11.40 -7.90
CA VAL A 135 11.92 11.70 -9.14
C VAL A 135 11.07 12.61 -10.03
N PRO A 136 11.64 13.67 -10.65
CA PRO A 136 10.89 14.53 -11.55
C PRO A 136 10.20 13.74 -12.65
N ASP A 137 8.97 14.11 -12.99
CA ASP A 137 8.17 13.46 -14.04
C ASP A 137 8.42 14.06 -15.44
N GLU A 138 9.59 14.64 -15.67
CA GLU A 138 9.92 15.35 -16.90
C GLU A 138 9.65 14.50 -18.15
N GLY A 139 8.86 15.06 -19.08
CA GLY A 139 8.44 14.36 -20.31
C GLY A 139 7.23 13.44 -20.14
N SER A 140 6.65 13.32 -18.94
CA SER A 140 5.34 12.69 -18.71
C SER A 140 4.21 13.66 -19.03
N GLU A 141 3.19 13.20 -19.76
CA GLU A 141 1.97 13.97 -19.97
C GLU A 141 0.93 13.63 -18.89
N GLY A 142 0.34 14.66 -18.27
CA GLY A 142 -0.79 14.51 -17.37
C GLY A 142 -0.50 13.59 -16.17
N MET A 143 -1.13 12.41 -16.13
CA MET A 143 -1.03 11.42 -15.06
C MET A 143 -0.33 10.13 -15.50
N ASP A 144 0.32 10.14 -16.66
CA ASP A 144 0.91 8.93 -17.24
C ASP A 144 2.13 8.46 -16.45
N LEU A 145 2.25 7.14 -16.31
CA LEU A 145 3.39 6.49 -15.68
C LEU A 145 4.43 6.09 -16.73
N PRO A 146 5.72 5.96 -16.34
CA PRO A 146 6.77 5.53 -17.26
C PRO A 146 6.50 4.12 -17.79
N ASN A 147 6.96 3.87 -19.02
CA ASN A 147 6.96 2.51 -19.58
C ASN A 147 7.91 1.57 -18.81
N ALA A 148 7.88 0.27 -19.12
CA ALA A 148 8.66 -0.74 -18.40
C ALA A 148 10.17 -0.47 -18.38
N LYS A 149 10.76 -0.01 -19.50
CA LYS A 149 12.20 0.28 -19.54
C LYS A 149 12.55 1.44 -18.60
N VAL A 150 11.85 2.56 -18.75
CA VAL A 150 12.09 3.75 -17.91
C VAL A 150 11.80 3.44 -16.44
N SER A 151 10.79 2.63 -16.15
CA SER A 151 10.49 2.20 -14.78
C SER A 151 11.62 1.42 -14.14
N ARG A 152 12.24 0.48 -14.88
CA ARG A 152 13.41 -0.26 -14.40
C ARG A 152 14.60 0.65 -14.16
N ASP A 153 14.86 1.58 -15.08
CA ASP A 153 15.97 2.52 -14.98
C ASP A 153 15.80 3.37 -13.70
N LEU A 154 14.63 4.01 -13.52
CA LEU A 154 14.30 4.80 -12.34
C LEU A 154 14.40 3.99 -11.04
N LEU A 155 13.89 2.76 -11.03
CA LEU A 155 13.95 1.89 -9.84
C LEU A 155 15.36 1.33 -9.57
N THR A 156 16.22 1.27 -10.57
CA THR A 156 17.63 0.88 -10.36
C THR A 156 18.39 2.05 -9.76
N ASP A 157 18.20 3.26 -10.29
CA ASP A 157 18.90 4.46 -9.84
C ASP A 157 18.49 4.90 -8.42
N GLY A 158 17.22 4.69 -8.06
CA GLY A 158 16.69 5.04 -6.72
C GLY A 158 16.85 3.94 -5.67
N ALA A 159 17.49 2.81 -5.98
CA ALA A 159 17.50 1.64 -5.11
C ALA A 159 18.29 1.87 -3.80
N PRO A 160 17.72 1.53 -2.62
CA PRO A 160 18.50 1.45 -1.40
C PRO A 160 19.39 0.20 -1.42
N LYS A 161 20.52 0.25 -0.69
CA LYS A 161 21.53 -0.82 -0.67
C LYS A 161 20.98 -2.18 -0.22
N GLU A 162 20.01 -2.14 0.68
CA GLU A 162 19.33 -3.28 1.29
C GLU A 162 18.45 -4.00 0.27
N PHE A 163 17.84 -3.25 -0.68
CA PHE A 163 17.16 -3.85 -1.82
C PHE A 163 18.18 -4.35 -2.85
N GLU A 164 19.17 -3.53 -3.18
CA GLU A 164 20.20 -3.85 -4.18
C GLU A 164 20.93 -5.15 -3.84
N ASN A 165 21.27 -5.36 -2.56
CA ASN A 165 22.12 -6.46 -2.09
C ASN A 165 21.39 -7.47 -1.20
N TRP A 166 20.06 -7.57 -1.31
CA TRP A 166 19.19 -8.31 -0.40
C TRP A 166 19.68 -9.74 -0.05
N ASN A 167 19.66 -10.67 -1.02
CA ASN A 167 20.07 -12.06 -0.80
C ASN A 167 21.47 -12.38 -1.39
N ALA A 168 21.99 -11.50 -2.24
CA ALA A 168 23.29 -11.60 -2.88
C ALA A 168 23.70 -10.21 -3.38
N PRO A 169 24.99 -9.97 -3.64
CA PRO A 169 25.43 -8.74 -4.28
C PRO A 169 24.68 -8.47 -5.60
N ASN A 170 24.17 -7.24 -5.77
CA ASN A 170 23.38 -6.82 -6.93
C ASN A 170 22.12 -7.70 -7.22
N TRP A 171 21.55 -8.33 -6.19
CA TRP A 171 20.30 -9.07 -6.31
C TRP A 171 19.17 -8.21 -6.90
N GLY A 172 18.96 -6.99 -6.38
CA GLY A 172 17.88 -6.11 -6.81
C GLY A 172 18.00 -5.69 -8.27
N GLY A 173 19.20 -5.26 -8.69
CA GLY A 173 19.48 -4.88 -10.08
C GLY A 173 19.28 -6.04 -11.05
N ASN A 174 19.75 -7.25 -10.69
CA ASN A 174 19.59 -8.44 -11.52
C ASN A 174 18.11 -8.80 -11.77
N HIS A 175 17.24 -8.67 -10.76
CA HIS A 175 15.79 -8.92 -10.92
C HIS A 175 15.09 -7.77 -11.66
N LEU A 176 15.52 -6.53 -11.43
CA LEU A 176 14.97 -5.37 -12.14
C LEU A 176 15.14 -5.53 -13.65
N VAL A 177 16.31 -5.96 -14.16
CA VAL A 177 16.58 -6.09 -15.60
C VAL A 177 15.52 -6.90 -16.36
N THR A 178 14.97 -7.96 -15.75
CA THR A 178 13.95 -8.83 -16.36
C THR A 178 12.52 -8.49 -15.94
N SER A 179 12.33 -7.44 -15.14
CA SER A 179 11.02 -7.06 -14.62
C SER A 179 10.09 -6.43 -15.65
N ILE A 180 8.80 -6.71 -15.49
CA ILE A 180 7.67 -6.18 -16.24
C ILE A 180 6.79 -5.29 -15.35
N VAL A 181 5.82 -4.62 -15.96
CA VAL A 181 4.86 -3.75 -15.26
C VAL A 181 3.58 -4.51 -14.93
N TYR A 182 3.17 -4.41 -13.66
CA TYR A 182 1.88 -4.84 -13.13
C TYR A 182 1.02 -3.61 -12.85
N GLY A 183 0.12 -3.30 -13.78
CA GLY A 183 -0.69 -2.08 -13.78
C GLY A 183 -0.89 -1.54 -15.21
N PRO A 184 -1.13 -0.23 -15.38
CA PRO A 184 -1.39 0.76 -14.33
C PRO A 184 -2.77 0.58 -13.67
N VAL A 185 -2.95 1.14 -12.48
CA VAL A 185 -4.21 1.21 -11.75
C VAL A 185 -4.54 2.66 -11.40
N HIS A 186 -5.70 3.12 -11.87
CA HIS A 186 -6.18 4.48 -11.65
C HIS A 186 -7.10 4.54 -10.42
N ALA A 187 -6.51 4.83 -9.27
CA ALA A 187 -7.21 4.91 -8.01
C ALA A 187 -7.68 6.34 -7.67
N LYS A 188 -8.64 6.42 -6.75
CA LYS A 188 -9.13 7.69 -6.19
C LYS A 188 -9.02 7.64 -4.68
N ARG A 189 -8.55 8.73 -4.08
CA ARG A 189 -8.53 8.94 -2.62
C ARG A 189 -9.43 10.10 -2.25
N PHE A 190 -10.29 9.85 -1.27
CA PHE A 190 -11.17 10.82 -0.64
C PHE A 190 -10.72 11.01 0.81
N LYS A 191 -10.59 12.25 1.27
CA LYS A 191 -10.14 12.56 2.63
C LYS A 191 -11.31 13.01 3.49
N GLY A 192 -11.34 12.55 4.74
CA GLY A 192 -12.30 12.98 5.75
C GLY A 192 -11.74 12.84 7.15
N ASN A 193 -12.63 12.69 8.13
CA ASN A 193 -12.33 12.66 9.55
C ASN A 193 -12.93 11.42 10.21
N TRP A 194 -12.22 10.92 11.22
CA TRP A 194 -12.62 9.82 12.08
C TRP A 194 -12.20 10.11 13.52
N ASP A 195 -12.90 9.52 14.50
CA ASP A 195 -12.58 9.44 15.95
C ASP A 195 -11.44 10.34 16.48
N ASP A 196 -11.78 11.31 17.34
CA ASP A 196 -10.81 12.19 18.00
C ASP A 196 -9.78 12.84 17.05
N GLY A 197 -10.26 13.32 15.89
CA GLY A 197 -9.50 14.12 14.93
C GLY A 197 -8.58 13.33 13.99
N LEU A 198 -8.68 12.00 13.96
CA LEU A 198 -7.94 11.17 13.00
C LEU A 198 -8.35 11.51 11.57
N LYS A 199 -7.36 11.61 10.67
CA LYS A 199 -7.63 11.78 9.24
C LYS A 199 -7.91 10.43 8.61
N LEU A 200 -9.11 10.31 8.05
CA LEU A 200 -9.56 9.13 7.33
C LEU A 200 -9.32 9.33 5.84
N SER A 201 -8.90 8.26 5.17
CA SER A 201 -8.97 8.15 3.72
C SER A 201 -9.95 7.04 3.35
N ILE A 202 -10.80 7.30 2.36
CA ILE A 202 -11.48 6.25 1.61
C ILE A 202 -10.83 6.17 0.24
N GLU A 203 -10.38 5.00 -0.16
CA GLU A 203 -9.79 4.78 -1.47
C GLU A 203 -10.64 3.83 -2.31
N VAL A 204 -10.79 4.14 -3.59
CA VAL A 204 -11.47 3.32 -4.58
C VAL A 204 -10.44 2.89 -5.62
N TRP A 205 -10.23 1.59 -5.74
CA TRP A 205 -9.25 0.96 -6.63
C TRP A 205 -9.94 0.05 -7.64
N PRO A 206 -10.19 0.54 -8.87
CA PRO A 206 -10.65 -0.30 -9.97
C PRO A 206 -9.52 -1.25 -10.39
N ILE A 207 -9.62 -2.52 -10.02
CA ILE A 207 -8.61 -3.56 -10.30
C ILE A 207 -9.24 -4.56 -11.26
N ARG A 208 -8.49 -5.11 -12.22
CA ARG A 208 -8.98 -6.22 -13.07
C ARG A 208 -9.60 -7.33 -12.22
N LYS A 209 -10.61 -8.03 -12.74
CA LYS A 209 -11.22 -9.18 -12.03
C LYS A 209 -10.29 -10.38 -12.00
N SER A 210 -9.61 -10.65 -13.11
CA SER A 210 -8.58 -11.67 -13.19
C SER A 210 -7.52 -11.31 -14.22
N LYS A 211 -6.54 -12.19 -14.40
CA LYS A 211 -5.52 -12.06 -15.45
C LYS A 211 -6.12 -12.19 -16.86
N GLU A 212 -7.18 -12.99 -16.99
CA GLU A 212 -7.91 -13.27 -18.22
C GLU A 212 -9.09 -12.32 -18.46
N ASP A 213 -9.65 -11.73 -17.40
CA ASP A 213 -10.74 -10.76 -17.46
C ASP A 213 -10.26 -9.36 -17.10
N ALA A 214 -10.01 -8.56 -18.14
CA ALA A 214 -9.56 -7.18 -18.01
C ALA A 214 -10.66 -6.20 -17.52
N THR A 215 -11.91 -6.65 -17.33
CA THR A 215 -12.95 -5.81 -16.73
C THR A 215 -12.60 -5.47 -15.29
N LEU A 216 -12.95 -4.26 -14.86
CA LEU A 216 -12.55 -3.72 -13.57
C LEU A 216 -13.61 -4.01 -12.49
N GLU A 217 -13.15 -4.51 -11.35
CA GLU A 217 -13.87 -4.55 -10.09
C GLU A 217 -13.30 -3.50 -9.10
N PRO A 218 -14.13 -2.59 -8.58
CA PRO A 218 -13.67 -1.67 -7.54
C PRO A 218 -13.44 -2.37 -6.21
N ILE A 219 -12.25 -2.21 -5.66
CA ILE A 219 -11.94 -2.50 -4.25
C ILE A 219 -11.99 -1.20 -3.48
N VAL A 220 -12.77 -1.17 -2.39
CA VAL A 220 -12.93 0.02 -1.56
C VAL A 220 -12.33 -0.22 -0.17
N GLU A 221 -11.48 0.68 0.28
CA GLU A 221 -10.79 0.59 1.57
C GLU A 221 -10.93 1.89 2.35
N ALA A 222 -11.19 1.78 3.65
CA ALA A 222 -11.05 2.86 4.61
C ALA A 222 -9.72 2.71 5.36
N SER A 223 -8.96 3.79 5.50
CA SER A 223 -7.75 3.80 6.31
C SER A 223 -7.54 5.07 7.11
N PHE A 224 -6.85 4.94 8.23
CA PHE A 224 -6.35 6.06 9.03
C PHE A 224 -5.05 5.68 9.73
N LYS A 225 -4.28 6.69 10.12
CA LYS A 225 -2.96 6.53 10.74
C LYS A 225 -2.85 7.20 12.10
N THR A 226 -2.05 6.62 12.97
CA THR A 226 -1.65 7.22 14.25
C THR A 226 -0.30 6.66 14.68
N SER A 227 0.47 7.41 15.48
CA SER A 227 1.76 6.96 16.03
C SER A 227 1.61 6.14 17.32
N ASP A 228 0.38 5.92 17.79
CA ASP A 228 0.07 5.22 19.05
C ASP A 228 -0.72 3.93 18.76
N LEU A 229 -0.14 2.78 19.13
CA LEU A 229 -0.74 1.45 18.96
C LEU A 229 -2.08 1.32 19.67
N GLN A 230 -2.19 1.79 20.91
CA GLN A 230 -3.42 1.68 21.70
C GLN A 230 -4.52 2.55 21.10
N LYS A 231 -4.18 3.76 20.62
CA LYS A 231 -5.11 4.59 19.86
C LYS A 231 -5.55 3.89 18.57
N ALA A 232 -4.62 3.27 17.84
CA ALA A 232 -4.94 2.54 16.61
C ALA A 232 -5.92 1.38 16.86
N LEU A 233 -5.65 0.54 17.86
CA LEU A 233 -6.49 -0.62 18.19
C LEU A 233 -7.89 -0.21 18.68
N LYS A 234 -7.98 0.81 19.54
CA LYS A 234 -9.28 1.35 20.01
C LYS A 234 -10.09 1.96 18.87
N ALA A 235 -9.47 2.81 18.05
CA ALA A 235 -10.13 3.42 16.91
C ALA A 235 -10.56 2.37 15.86
N ARG A 236 -9.77 1.30 15.72
CA ARG A 236 -10.10 0.16 14.85
C ARG A 236 -11.34 -0.59 15.34
N GLU A 237 -11.42 -0.91 16.64
CA GLU A 237 -12.58 -1.57 17.22
C GLU A 237 -13.87 -0.76 16.96
N LYS A 238 -13.82 0.54 17.27
CA LYS A 238 -14.93 1.46 17.04
C LYS A 238 -15.37 1.53 15.57
N ILE A 239 -14.42 1.64 14.63
CA ILE A 239 -14.78 1.77 13.22
C ILE A 239 -15.33 0.44 12.68
N VAL A 240 -14.82 -0.71 13.11
CA VAL A 240 -15.34 -2.02 12.72
C VAL A 240 -16.79 -2.16 13.18
N GLU A 241 -17.08 -1.83 14.44
CA GLU A 241 -18.45 -1.86 14.98
C GLU A 241 -19.38 -0.93 14.19
N LEU A 242 -18.95 0.29 13.91
CA LEU A 242 -19.71 1.25 13.10
C LEU A 242 -20.00 0.69 11.70
N LEU A 243 -18.97 0.23 11.00
CA LEU A 243 -19.11 -0.28 9.63
C LEU A 243 -20.01 -1.53 9.59
N GLN A 244 -19.94 -2.39 10.61
CA GLN A 244 -20.83 -3.55 10.76
C GLN A 244 -22.28 -3.12 10.98
N LYS A 245 -22.52 -2.20 11.91
CA LYS A 245 -23.86 -1.66 12.20
C LYS A 245 -24.51 -1.01 10.97
N LYS A 246 -23.70 -0.37 10.12
CA LYS A 246 -24.15 0.26 8.87
C LYS A 246 -24.26 -0.73 7.70
N GLY A 247 -23.82 -1.97 7.87
CA GLY A 247 -23.77 -2.99 6.81
C GLY A 247 -22.63 -2.82 5.80
N TRP A 248 -21.79 -1.79 5.96
CA TRP A 248 -20.71 -1.40 5.04
C TRP A 248 -19.47 -2.27 5.15
N PHE A 249 -19.28 -2.97 6.27
CA PHE A 249 -18.05 -3.71 6.53
C PHE A 249 -17.91 -4.96 5.65
N LEU A 250 -16.76 -5.11 4.99
CA LEU A 250 -16.39 -6.35 4.31
C LEU A 250 -15.35 -7.10 5.16
N ALA A 251 -15.81 -8.13 5.88
CA ALA A 251 -15.04 -8.90 6.87
C ALA A 251 -14.00 -9.85 6.24
N LYS A 252 -13.00 -9.29 5.55
CA LYS A 252 -11.84 -10.03 5.04
C LYS A 252 -10.63 -9.10 4.93
N ASP A 253 -9.43 -9.66 5.01
CA ASP A 253 -8.23 -8.97 4.59
C ASP A 253 -8.02 -9.07 3.08
N SER A 254 -7.46 -8.02 2.50
CA SER A 254 -6.90 -8.08 1.16
C SER A 254 -5.77 -7.09 1.01
N LEU A 255 -4.64 -7.55 0.45
CA LEU A 255 -3.57 -6.67 0.02
C LEU A 255 -3.82 -6.29 -1.43
N LYS A 256 -4.09 -5.01 -1.68
CA LYS A 256 -4.27 -4.47 -3.05
C LYS A 256 -3.11 -4.82 -3.96
N THR A 257 -1.88 -4.73 -3.44
CA THR A 257 -0.66 -5.18 -4.12
C THR A 257 -0.79 -6.63 -4.58
N LYS A 258 -1.15 -7.56 -3.69
CA LYS A 258 -1.32 -8.98 -4.04
C LYS A 258 -2.32 -9.16 -5.18
N LEU A 259 -3.48 -8.52 -5.08
CA LEU A 259 -4.51 -8.59 -6.14
C LEU A 259 -3.98 -8.05 -7.48
N ILE A 260 -3.22 -6.96 -7.46
CA ILE A 260 -2.66 -6.37 -8.68
C ILE A 260 -1.59 -7.29 -9.28
N MET A 261 -0.69 -7.85 -8.46
CA MET A 261 0.31 -8.80 -8.93
C MET A 261 -0.32 -10.07 -9.53
N GLU A 262 -1.38 -10.59 -8.92
CA GLU A 262 -2.08 -11.80 -9.41
C GLU A 262 -2.85 -11.58 -10.72
N ARG A 263 -3.33 -10.35 -10.97
CA ARG A 263 -4.31 -10.06 -12.04
C ARG A 263 -3.78 -9.19 -13.16
N TYR A 264 -2.62 -8.58 -12.96
CA TYR A 264 -1.88 -7.86 -13.99
C TYR A 264 -0.64 -8.68 -14.36
N GLY A 265 -0.01 -8.38 -15.49
CA GLY A 265 1.13 -9.16 -16.03
C GLY A 265 0.77 -9.95 -17.30
N CYS A 266 1.77 -10.57 -17.92
CA CYS A 266 1.61 -11.30 -19.18
C CYS A 266 0.86 -12.62 -18.96
N LEU A 267 -0.20 -12.86 -19.74
CA LEU A 267 -0.62 -14.24 -20.06
C LEU A 267 0.59 -14.94 -20.67
N GLY A 268 0.85 -16.19 -20.27
CA GLY A 268 2.03 -16.93 -20.70
C GLY A 268 2.27 -16.78 -22.20
N GLU A 269 3.49 -16.38 -22.55
CA GLU A 269 4.01 -16.55 -23.92
C GLU A 269 4.45 -18.00 -24.08
#